data_AF-A0A229SQM8-F1
#
_entry.id   AF-A0A229SQM8-F1
#
_cell.length_a   1.000
_cell.length_b   1.000
_cell.length_c   1.000
_cell.angle_alpha   90.00
_cell.angle_beta   90.00
_cell.angle_gamma   90.00
#
_symmetry.space_group_name_H-M   'P 1'
#
loop_
_entity.id
_entity.type
_entity.pdbx_description
1 polymer ?
#
loop_
_entity_poly.entity_id
_entity_poly.type
_entity_poly.pdbx_seq_one_letter_code
_entity_poly.pdbx_strand_id
1 'polypeptide(L)'
;MLYTYFAAQGDREAATTAAGIDAELAGVVVKGVDPLDELVRLESVLTGRSLEEIRSDPRHGWVVAEFDEGDCVVLSLTDSLTRALASTEPDVLRRTVSNAAGAGGSLSIVADRPALTDFTAALAALARRGVSDGHKLYCRIAP
;
A
#
# COMPACT_ATOMS: atom_id res chain seq x y z
N MET A 1 5.64 -14.90 -1.77
CA MET A 1 5.67 -13.47 -1.46
C MET A 1 4.34 -13.01 -0.91
N LEU A 2 4.33 -12.83 0.41
CA LEU A 2 3.29 -12.19 1.19
C LEU A 2 3.63 -10.71 1.35
N TYR A 3 2.62 -9.87 1.13
CA TYR A 3 2.70 -8.44 1.33
C TYR A 3 1.79 -8.06 2.50
N THR A 4 2.36 -7.42 3.51
CA THR A 4 1.63 -6.97 4.69
C THR A 4 1.68 -5.46 4.79
N TYR A 5 0.53 -4.81 4.61
CA TYR A 5 0.40 -3.36 4.65
C TYR A 5 -0.03 -2.89 6.03
N PHE A 6 0.69 -1.96 6.64
CA PHE A 6 0.40 -1.50 8.00
C PHE A 6 0.71 0.00 8.15
N ALA A 7 0.20 0.59 9.24
CA ALA A 7 0.44 1.99 9.58
C ALA A 7 1.38 2.10 10.79
N ALA A 8 2.28 3.09 10.77
CA ALA A 8 3.18 3.40 11.89
C ALA A 8 3.50 4.91 11.91
N GLN A 9 3.86 5.46 13.07
CA GLN A 9 4.17 6.88 13.28
C GLN A 9 5.39 7.34 12.44
N GLY A 10 6.31 6.43 12.16
CA GLY A 10 7.48 6.69 11.33
C GLY A 10 8.35 5.46 11.14
N ASP A 11 9.45 5.64 10.43
CA ASP A 11 10.29 4.55 9.94
C ASP A 11 10.86 3.68 11.08
N ARG A 12 11.22 4.28 12.22
CA ARG A 12 11.71 3.55 13.40
C ARG A 12 10.67 2.62 14.01
N GLU A 13 9.44 3.11 14.17
CA GLU A 13 8.35 2.28 14.68
C GLU A 13 7.99 1.21 13.65
N ALA A 14 7.96 1.56 12.37
CA ALA A 14 7.68 0.60 11.30
C ALA A 14 8.67 -0.57 11.29
N ALA A 15 9.97 -0.30 11.45
CA ALA A 15 10.99 -1.33 11.60
C ALA A 15 10.73 -2.23 12.83
N THR A 16 10.30 -1.65 13.95
CA THR A 16 10.04 -2.40 15.19
C THR A 16 8.81 -3.30 15.03
N THR A 17 7.72 -2.78 14.48
CA THR A 17 6.47 -3.53 14.24
C THR A 17 6.67 -4.67 13.25
N ALA A 18 7.45 -4.45 12.19
CA ALA A 18 7.71 -5.44 11.16
C ALA A 18 8.61 -6.60 11.59
N ALA A 19 9.45 -6.40 12.61
CA ALA A 19 10.26 -7.46 13.21
C ALA A 19 9.43 -8.41 14.09
N GLY A 20 8.24 -7.99 14.52
CA GLY A 20 7.33 -8.77 15.35
C GLY A 20 6.23 -9.48 14.55
N ILE A 21 5.53 -10.38 15.24
CA ILE A 21 4.29 -11.03 14.74
C ILE A 21 3.14 -10.03 14.57
N ASP A 22 3.31 -8.81 15.08
CA ASP A 22 2.28 -7.78 15.13
C ASP A 22 1.96 -7.19 13.75
N ALA A 23 2.88 -7.23 12.78
CA ALA A 23 2.60 -6.68 11.45
C ALA A 23 1.43 -7.40 10.75
N GLU A 24 1.35 -8.73 10.86
CA GLU A 24 0.24 -9.52 10.28
C GLU A 24 -1.08 -9.28 11.01
N LEU A 25 -1.03 -9.01 12.32
CA LEU A 25 -2.20 -8.73 13.15
C LEU A 25 -2.67 -7.25 13.04
N ALA A 26 -1.75 -6.33 12.75
CA ALA A 26 -1.99 -4.90 12.67
C ALA A 26 -2.28 -4.41 11.23
N GLY A 27 -2.08 -5.28 10.23
CA GLY A 27 -2.06 -4.92 8.83
C GLY A 27 -3.09 -5.61 7.95
N VAL A 28 -3.07 -5.25 6.66
CA VAL A 28 -3.78 -5.91 5.58
C VAL A 28 -2.80 -6.84 4.87
N VAL A 29 -3.00 -8.15 5.01
CA VAL A 29 -2.16 -9.17 4.37
C VAL A 29 -2.78 -9.59 3.05
N VAL A 30 -1.97 -9.58 1.99
CA VAL A 30 -2.39 -10.01 0.66
C VAL A 30 -1.26 -10.72 -0.06
N LYS A 31 -1.61 -11.68 -0.93
CA LYS A 31 -0.66 -12.34 -1.82
C LYS A 31 -0.61 -11.61 -3.15
N GLY A 32 0.59 -11.31 -3.63
CA GLY A 32 0.81 -10.86 -5.00
C GLY A 32 0.44 -9.41 -5.32
N VAL A 33 0.14 -8.55 -4.34
CA VAL A 33 -0.02 -7.11 -4.58
C VAL A 33 1.28 -6.40 -4.23
N ASP A 34 2.09 -6.14 -5.25
CA ASP A 34 3.40 -5.51 -5.11
C ASP A 34 3.29 -3.99 -4.86
N PRO A 35 3.92 -3.44 -3.82
CA PRO A 35 3.92 -1.99 -3.55
C PRO A 35 4.65 -1.15 -4.61
N LEU A 36 5.64 -1.72 -5.31
CA LEU A 36 6.48 -1.01 -6.28
C LEU A 36 5.86 -0.96 -7.69
N ASP A 37 5.05 -1.96 -8.02
CA ASP A 37 4.39 -2.01 -9.32
C ASP A 37 2.92 -1.61 -9.26
N GLU A 38 2.15 -2.16 -8.32
CA GLU A 38 0.69 -2.03 -8.33
C GLU A 38 0.19 -0.87 -7.52
N LEU A 39 0.78 -0.63 -6.34
CA LEU A 39 0.40 0.54 -5.57
C LEU A 39 0.82 1.84 -6.25
N VAL A 40 1.86 1.83 -7.09
CA VAL A 40 2.21 2.99 -7.94
C VAL A 40 1.11 3.29 -8.95
N ARG A 41 0.56 2.24 -9.60
CA ARG A 41 -0.55 2.40 -10.55
C ARG A 41 -1.81 2.85 -9.83
N LEU A 42 -2.09 2.30 -8.65
CA LEU A 42 -3.21 2.74 -7.83
C LEU A 42 -3.05 4.21 -7.42
N GLU A 43 -1.86 4.62 -6.97
CA GLU A 43 -1.57 6.00 -6.62
C GLU A 43 -1.75 6.93 -7.81
N SER A 44 -1.24 6.55 -8.98
CA SER A 44 -1.39 7.33 -10.21
C SER A 44 -2.86 7.53 -10.56
N VAL A 45 -3.67 6.47 -10.47
CA VAL A 45 -5.11 6.53 -10.72
C VAL A 45 -5.84 7.41 -9.70
N LEU A 46 -5.47 7.37 -8.42
CA LEU A 46 -6.14 8.13 -7.36
C LEU A 46 -5.72 9.61 -7.31
N THR A 47 -4.48 9.91 -7.69
CA THR A 47 -3.90 11.26 -7.54
C THR A 47 -3.79 12.00 -8.86
N GLY A 48 -3.86 11.30 -10.00
CA GLY A 48 -3.58 11.85 -11.33
C GLY A 48 -2.08 12.08 -11.61
N ARG A 49 -1.19 11.78 -10.65
CA ARG A 49 0.27 11.87 -10.85
C ARG A 49 0.75 10.83 -11.86
N SER A 50 1.78 11.15 -12.62
CA SER A 50 2.44 10.19 -13.50
C SER A 50 3.22 9.13 -12.68
N LEU A 51 3.45 7.96 -13.28
CA LEU A 51 4.26 6.90 -12.64
C LEU A 51 5.70 7.38 -12.35
N GLU A 52 6.26 8.24 -13.21
CA GLU A 52 7.61 8.79 -13.05
C GLU A 52 7.69 9.73 -11.84
N GLU A 53 6.70 10.61 -11.66
CA GLU A 53 6.63 11.51 -10.50
C GLU A 53 6.46 10.74 -9.19
N ILE A 54 5.71 9.64 -9.20
CA ILE A 54 5.53 8.79 -8.02
C ILE A 54 6.82 8.04 -7.71
N ARG A 55 7.45 7.44 -8.71
CA ARG A 55 8.71 6.69 -8.55
C ARG A 55 9.89 7.57 -8.13
N SER A 56 9.83 8.86 -8.45
CA SER A 56 10.83 9.84 -8.02
C SER A 56 10.59 10.34 -6.59
N ASP A 57 9.48 9.98 -5.94
CA ASP A 57 9.21 10.34 -4.56
C ASP A 57 10.21 9.63 -3.64
N PRO A 58 10.93 10.33 -2.74
CA PRO A 58 11.92 9.72 -1.87
C PRO A 58 11.37 8.62 -0.95
N ARG A 59 10.06 8.63 -0.67
CA ARG A 59 9.40 7.59 0.13
C ARG A 59 8.85 6.45 -0.71
N HIS A 60 8.89 6.53 -2.04
CA HIS A 60 8.44 5.44 -2.88
C HIS A 60 9.42 4.27 -2.79
N GLY A 61 9.01 3.18 -2.13
CA GLY A 61 9.80 1.96 -2.08
C GLY A 61 11.10 2.09 -1.30
N TRP A 62 11.24 3.10 -0.45
CA TRP A 62 12.43 3.27 0.37
C TRP A 62 12.53 2.14 1.41
N VAL A 63 13.69 1.49 1.45
CA VAL A 63 13.96 0.41 2.39
C VAL A 63 14.16 0.99 3.79
N VAL A 64 13.21 0.70 4.67
CA VAL A 64 13.20 1.13 6.07
C VAL A 64 13.96 0.15 6.96
N ALA A 65 13.82 -1.15 6.68
CA ALA A 65 14.48 -2.21 7.41
C ALA A 65 14.57 -3.48 6.55
N GLU A 66 15.59 -4.29 6.85
CA GLU A 66 15.78 -5.63 6.30
C GLU A 66 16.03 -6.59 7.46
N PHE A 67 15.44 -7.78 7.39
CA PHE A 67 15.57 -8.86 8.36
C PHE A 67 15.90 -10.16 7.65
N ASP A 68 16.32 -11.17 8.43
CA ASP A 68 16.55 -12.53 7.93
C ASP A 68 17.45 -12.57 6.69
N GLU A 69 18.58 -11.87 6.75
CA GLU A 69 19.56 -11.76 5.65
C GLU A 69 18.98 -11.18 4.33
N GLY A 70 17.89 -10.41 4.43
CA GLY A 70 17.23 -9.77 3.29
C GLY A 70 15.98 -10.51 2.80
N ASP A 71 15.62 -11.64 3.40
CA ASP A 71 14.40 -12.38 3.07
C ASP A 71 13.13 -11.63 3.46
N CYS A 72 13.22 -10.74 4.46
CA CYS A 72 12.13 -9.88 4.85
C CYS A 72 12.52 -8.40 4.75
N VAL A 73 11.76 -7.63 3.99
CA VAL A 73 12.05 -6.21 3.72
C VAL A 73 10.85 -5.35 4.11
N VAL A 74 11.11 -4.18 4.71
CA VAL A 74 10.10 -3.17 4.99
C VAL A 74 10.32 -1.97 4.09
N LEU A 75 9.30 -1.64 3.32
CA LEU A 75 9.29 -0.51 2.42
C LEU A 75 8.35 0.58 2.94
N SER A 76 8.73 1.84 2.79
CA SER A 76 7.77 2.94 2.93
C SER A 76 6.88 3.07 1.71
N LEU A 77 5.66 3.55 1.94
CA LEU A 77 4.78 4.05 0.89
C LEU A 77 4.77 5.59 0.89
N THR A 78 4.36 6.17 -0.23
CA THR A 78 4.29 7.63 -0.37
C THR A 78 3.22 8.23 0.55
N ASP A 79 3.49 9.46 1.00
CA ASP A 79 2.53 10.21 1.81
C ASP A 79 1.33 10.69 0.95
N SER A 80 1.49 10.78 -0.37
CA SER A 80 0.42 11.05 -1.32
C SER A 80 -0.56 9.89 -1.46
N LEU A 81 -0.07 8.64 -1.59
CA LEU A 81 -0.94 7.46 -1.62
C LEU A 81 -1.74 7.34 -0.32
N THR A 82 -1.07 7.49 0.82
CA THR A 82 -1.72 7.44 2.14
C THR A 82 -2.86 8.46 2.24
N ARG A 83 -2.61 9.72 1.86
CA ARG A 83 -3.63 10.77 1.87
C ARG A 83 -4.76 10.51 0.89
N ALA A 84 -4.44 10.10 -0.33
CA ALA A 84 -5.44 9.83 -1.37
C ALA A 84 -6.39 8.71 -0.96
N LEU A 85 -5.86 7.61 -0.41
CA LEU A 85 -6.67 6.51 0.12
C LEU A 85 -7.53 6.94 1.31
N ALA A 86 -6.99 7.79 2.19
CA ALA A 86 -7.72 8.29 3.35
C ALA A 86 -8.87 9.25 2.97
N SER A 87 -8.66 10.11 1.97
CA SER A 87 -9.61 11.15 1.57
C SER A 87 -10.63 10.70 0.52
N THR A 88 -10.39 9.58 -0.17
CA THR A 88 -11.31 9.11 -1.22
C THR A 88 -12.52 8.42 -0.60
N GLU A 89 -13.71 8.91 -0.94
CA GLU A 89 -14.97 8.30 -0.53
C GLU A 89 -15.07 6.84 -1.00
N PRO A 90 -15.60 5.90 -0.19
CA PRO A 90 -15.59 4.47 -0.49
C PRO A 90 -16.22 4.11 -1.85
N ASP A 91 -17.33 4.76 -2.22
CA ASP A 91 -17.99 4.53 -3.51
C ASP A 91 -17.18 5.07 -4.69
N VAL A 92 -16.48 6.19 -4.50
CA VAL A 92 -15.60 6.76 -5.52
C VAL A 92 -14.39 5.84 -5.71
N LEU A 93 -13.76 5.42 -4.61
CA LEU A 93 -12.63 4.49 -4.63
C LEU A 93 -12.99 3.20 -5.39
N ARG A 94 -14.11 2.58 -5.03
CA ARG A 94 -14.61 1.35 -5.67
C ARG A 94 -14.81 1.54 -7.17
N ARG A 95 -15.46 2.63 -7.60
CA ARG A 95 -15.70 2.93 -9.03
C ARG A 95 -14.39 3.16 -9.77
N THR A 96 -13.50 3.96 -9.20
CA THR A 96 -12.19 4.28 -9.76
C THR A 96 -11.33 3.03 -9.97
N VAL A 97 -11.25 2.18 -8.95
CA VAL A 97 -10.53 0.89 -9.01
C VAL A 97 -11.19 -0.05 -10.02
N SER A 98 -12.51 -0.15 -10.02
CA SER A 98 -13.25 -1.00 -10.99
C SER A 98 -13.01 -0.55 -12.44
N ASN A 99 -12.98 0.75 -12.69
CA ASN A 99 -12.71 1.31 -14.02
C ASN A 99 -11.26 1.04 -14.44
N ALA A 100 -10.30 1.22 -13.53
CA ALA A 100 -8.89 1.01 -13.78
C ALA A 100 -8.49 -0.47 -13.93
N ALA A 101 -9.30 -1.41 -13.44
CA ALA A 101 -9.14 -2.86 -13.61
C ALA A 101 -9.92 -3.46 -14.80
N GLY A 102 -10.58 -2.62 -15.61
CA GLY A 102 -11.34 -3.04 -16.80
C GLY A 102 -10.45 -3.51 -17.96
N ALA A 103 -11.06 -3.88 -19.09
CA ALA A 103 -10.33 -4.32 -20.29
C ALA A 103 -9.38 -3.21 -20.80
N GLY A 104 -8.07 -3.49 -20.83
CA GLY A 104 -7.03 -2.50 -21.15
C GLY A 104 -6.65 -1.57 -20.00
N GLY A 105 -7.13 -1.86 -18.79
CA GLY A 105 -6.89 -1.09 -17.58
C GLY A 105 -5.44 -1.14 -17.09
N SER A 106 -5.08 -0.11 -16.33
CA SER A 106 -3.71 0.10 -15.83
C SER A 106 -3.37 -0.78 -14.62
N LEU A 107 -4.37 -1.37 -13.95
CA LEU A 107 -4.22 -2.26 -12.78
C LEU A 107 -4.36 -3.71 -13.22
N SER A 108 -3.27 -4.47 -13.08
CA SER A 108 -3.15 -5.83 -13.62
C SER A 108 -3.36 -6.92 -12.57
N ILE A 109 -3.27 -6.60 -11.26
CA ILE A 109 -2.78 -7.61 -10.32
C ILE A 109 -3.78 -8.46 -9.57
N VAL A 110 -5.07 -8.21 -9.65
CA VAL A 110 -5.99 -9.12 -8.97
C VAL A 110 -6.70 -9.92 -10.03
N ALA A 111 -6.31 -11.20 -10.11
CA ALA A 111 -6.98 -12.21 -10.92
C ALA A 111 -8.50 -12.29 -10.61
N ASP A 112 -8.95 -11.67 -9.51
CA ASP A 112 -10.35 -11.50 -9.16
C ASP A 112 -10.71 -10.05 -8.73
N ARG A 113 -11.60 -9.39 -9.47
CA ARG A 113 -12.05 -8.00 -9.19
C ARG A 113 -12.63 -7.77 -7.78
N PRO A 114 -13.44 -8.68 -7.21
CA PRO A 114 -13.85 -8.65 -5.81
C PRO A 114 -12.67 -8.53 -4.85
N ALA A 115 -11.63 -9.36 -5.01
CA ALA A 115 -10.47 -9.33 -4.13
C ALA A 115 -9.70 -8.00 -4.21
N LEU A 116 -9.67 -7.32 -5.37
CA LEU A 116 -9.08 -5.97 -5.48
C LEU A 116 -9.90 -4.92 -4.75
N THR A 117 -11.23 -5.02 -4.86
CA THR A 117 -12.14 -4.08 -4.21
C THR A 117 -12.04 -4.21 -2.70
N ASP A 118 -12.04 -5.44 -2.19
CA ASP A 118 -11.91 -5.71 -0.76
C ASP A 118 -10.55 -5.27 -0.23
N PHE A 119 -9.48 -5.56 -0.97
CA PHE A 119 -8.14 -5.11 -0.64
C PHE A 119 -8.03 -3.59 -0.58
N THR A 120 -8.49 -2.88 -1.60
CA THR A 120 -8.42 -1.41 -1.65
C THR A 120 -9.30 -0.75 -0.59
N ALA A 121 -10.46 -1.34 -0.27
CA ALA A 121 -11.30 -0.88 0.83
C ALA A 121 -10.60 -1.06 2.20
N ALA A 122 -9.97 -2.22 2.42
CA ALA A 122 -9.21 -2.49 3.64
C ALA A 122 -8.00 -1.55 3.78
N LEU A 123 -7.27 -1.33 2.68
CA LEU A 123 -6.13 -0.41 2.64
C LEU A 123 -6.55 1.04 2.88
N ALA A 124 -7.69 1.47 2.33
CA ALA A 124 -8.25 2.80 2.60
C ALA A 124 -8.71 2.96 4.05
N ALA A 125 -9.29 1.92 4.65
CA ALA A 125 -9.63 1.93 6.07
C ALA A 125 -8.38 2.03 6.96
N LEU A 126 -7.32 1.32 6.61
CA LEU A 126 -6.02 1.43 7.26
C LEU A 126 -5.43 2.84 7.12
N ALA A 127 -5.47 3.41 5.91
CA ALA A 127 -5.00 4.77 5.64
C ALA A 127 -5.76 5.82 6.47
N ARG A 128 -7.09 5.71 6.58
CA ARG A 128 -7.92 6.63 7.39
C ARG A 128 -7.55 6.61 8.86
N ARG A 129 -7.37 5.41 9.44
CA ARG A 129 -6.90 5.26 10.82
C ARG A 129 -5.51 5.88 10.96
N GLY A 130 -4.59 5.51 10.07
CA GLY A 130 -3.24 6.04 10.07
C GLY A 130 -3.19 7.57 10.03
N VAL A 131 -3.93 8.20 9.12
CA VAL A 131 -3.98 9.68 9.04
C VAL A 131 -4.57 10.31 10.30
N SER A 132 -5.59 9.69 10.90
CA SER A 132 -6.20 10.19 12.15
C SER A 132 -5.21 10.19 13.31
N ASP A 133 -4.30 9.20 13.33
CA ASP A 133 -3.26 9.04 14.34
C ASP A 133 -1.93 9.73 13.97
N GLY A 134 -1.85 10.39 12.81
CA GLY A 134 -0.62 11.00 12.29
C GLY A 134 0.43 10.00 11.78
N HIS A 135 0.02 8.77 11.51
CA HIS A 135 0.83 7.68 11.00
C HIS A 135 0.92 7.67 9.47
N LYS A 136 1.94 6.94 8.97
CA LYS A 136 2.23 6.69 7.56
C LYS A 136 2.08 5.21 7.23
N LEU A 137 1.93 4.88 5.96
CA LEU A 137 1.82 3.50 5.51
C LEU A 137 3.17 2.90 5.09
N TYR A 138 3.28 1.60 5.35
CA TYR A 138 4.44 0.77 5.06
C TYR A 138 3.98 -0.58 4.51
N CYS A 139 4.90 -1.28 3.84
CA CYS A 139 4.70 -2.65 3.36
C CYS A 139 5.84 -3.54 3.84
N ARG A 140 5.51 -4.64 4.51
CA ARG A 140 6.46 -5.73 4.78
C ARG A 140 6.31 -6.79 3.69
N ILE A 141 7.43 -7.17 3.09
CA ILE A 141 7.55 -8.23 2.09
C ILE A 141 8.23 -9.41 2.78
N ALA A 142 7.61 -10.58 2.70
CA ALA A 142 8.13 -11.83 3.24
C ALA A 142 7.83 -13.01 2.29
N PRO A 143 8.60 -14.12 2.33
CA PRO A 143 8.39 -15.29 1.48
C PRO A 143 6.98 -15.90 1.56
#